data_AF-A0A536S528-F1
#
_entry.id   AF-A0A536S528-F1
#
_cell.length_a   1.000
_cell.length_b   1.000
_cell.length_c   1.000
_cell.angle_alpha   90.00
_cell.angle_beta   90.00
_cell.angle_gamma   90.00
#
_symmetry.space_group_name_H-M   'P 1'
#
loop_
_entity.id
_entity.type
_entity.pdbx_description
1 polymer ?
#
loop_
_entity_poly.entity_id
_entity_poly.type
_entity_poly.pdbx_seq_one_letter_code
_entity_poly.pdbx_strand_id
1 'polypeptide(L)'
;MVKTLLASVTAVAATMLLAVGASAGATVQHYNLSMPQQCYQGKFGSTFCVASTGEENVVQTPSGNLSAEINVSSSFVASLNGTVLATGTDSFQEHVLYTIEFTVLQEGAIHETSVATSDGVTCTFSADIHVTGLDLATGTGHIQYSNVSFVCV
;
A
#
# COMPACT_ATOMS: atom_id res chain seq x y z
N MET A 1 -10.62 -5.69 5.60
CA MET A 1 -10.10 -6.20 4.31
C MET A 1 -10.36 -5.24 3.14
N VAL A 2 -11.59 -4.80 2.84
CA VAL A 2 -11.78 -3.78 1.75
C VAL A 2 -11.13 -2.41 2.06
N LYS A 3 -10.97 -2.06 3.34
CA LYS A 3 -10.33 -0.80 3.75
C LYS A 3 -8.79 -0.78 3.60
N THR A 4 -8.12 -1.93 3.56
CA THR A 4 -6.65 -1.99 3.41
C THR A 4 -6.22 -1.74 1.96
N LEU A 5 -7.00 -2.22 0.99
CA LEU A 5 -6.82 -1.97 -0.46
C LEU A 5 -6.82 -0.50 -0.86
N LEU A 6 -7.59 0.34 -0.16
CA LEU A 6 -7.62 1.80 -0.39
C LEU A 6 -6.50 2.52 0.35
N ALA A 7 -5.99 1.93 1.43
CA ALA A 7 -4.95 2.53 2.27
C ALA A 7 -3.59 2.56 1.57
N SER A 8 -3.24 1.51 0.81
CA SER A 8 -2.01 1.44 0.00
C SER A 8 -1.98 2.54 -1.07
N VAL A 9 -3.05 2.66 -1.87
CA VAL A 9 -3.17 3.71 -2.91
C VAL A 9 -3.09 5.12 -2.31
N THR A 10 -3.66 5.35 -1.12
CA THR A 10 -3.52 6.65 -0.43
C THR A 10 -2.13 6.89 0.15
N ALA A 11 -1.39 5.84 0.53
CA ALA A 11 -0.04 5.98 1.07
C ALA A 11 0.95 6.46 0.00
N VAL A 12 0.86 5.89 -1.21
CA VAL A 12 1.67 6.31 -2.37
C VAL A 12 1.37 7.77 -2.73
N ALA A 13 0.08 8.15 -2.79
CA ALA A 13 -0.31 9.52 -3.09
C ALA A 13 0.29 10.54 -2.10
N ALA A 14 0.43 10.16 -0.82
CA ALA A 14 0.97 11.02 0.23
C ALA A 14 2.50 11.19 0.16
N THR A 15 3.27 10.15 -0.16
CA THR A 15 4.73 10.26 -0.37
C THR A 15 5.07 10.97 -1.67
N MET A 16 4.29 10.74 -2.73
CA MET A 16 4.44 11.44 -4.02
C MET A 16 4.22 12.96 -3.90
N LEU A 17 3.27 13.42 -3.08
CA LEU A 17 3.05 14.86 -2.83
C LEU A 17 4.26 15.59 -2.22
N LEU A 18 5.17 14.88 -1.54
CA LEU A 18 6.40 15.43 -0.96
C LEU A 18 7.58 15.45 -1.95
N ALA A 19 7.52 14.64 -3.01
CA ALA A 19 8.54 14.52 -4.06
C ALA A 19 8.41 15.58 -5.16
N VAL A 20 7.17 16.04 -5.43
CA VAL A 20 6.86 16.97 -6.53
C VAL A 20 7.19 18.40 -6.12
N GLY A 21 8.45 18.77 -6.27
CA GLY A 21 8.88 20.15 -6.04
C GLY A 21 10.34 20.37 -6.39
N ALA A 22 10.58 21.07 -7.50
CA ALA A 22 11.81 21.80 -7.80
C ALA A 22 13.02 21.05 -8.37
N SER A 23 12.87 20.36 -9.50
CA SER A 23 14.06 20.07 -10.32
C SER A 23 13.82 20.31 -11.81
N ALA A 24 14.73 21.06 -12.43
CA ALA A 24 14.80 21.28 -13.88
C ALA A 24 15.50 20.10 -14.57
N GLY A 25 15.18 18.87 -14.19
CA GLY A 25 15.87 17.65 -14.62
C GLY A 25 15.20 16.36 -14.12
N ALA A 26 15.85 15.23 -14.39
CA ALA A 26 15.41 13.95 -13.85
C ALA A 26 15.75 13.89 -12.35
N THR A 27 14.78 13.50 -11.50
CA THR A 27 15.02 13.19 -10.09
C THR A 27 14.83 11.70 -9.83
N VAL A 28 15.67 11.16 -8.95
CA VAL A 28 15.50 9.84 -8.38
C VAL A 28 15.57 10.02 -6.87
N GLN A 29 14.55 9.53 -6.17
CA GLN A 29 14.46 9.55 -4.72
C GLN A 29 14.25 8.13 -4.23
N HIS A 30 14.92 7.82 -3.12
CA HIS A 30 14.81 6.54 -2.46
C HIS A 30 14.44 6.79 -1.00
N TYR A 31 13.33 6.21 -0.56
CA TYR A 31 12.80 6.35 0.78
C TYR A 31 12.86 5.00 1.48
N ASN A 32 13.56 4.95 2.61
CA ASN A 32 13.44 3.83 3.54
C ASN A 32 12.18 4.05 4.37
N LEU A 33 11.18 3.20 4.17
CA LEU A 33 9.94 3.24 4.92
C LEU A 33 10.14 2.40 6.18
N SER A 34 10.13 3.04 7.34
CA SER A 34 10.21 2.34 8.62
C SER A 34 9.27 2.99 9.62
N MET A 35 8.23 2.24 9.97
CA MET A 35 7.31 2.57 11.04
C MET A 35 7.57 1.60 12.20
N PRO A 36 8.23 2.05 13.29
CA PRO A 36 8.30 1.24 14.49
C PRO A 36 6.89 0.97 15.00
N GLN A 37 6.71 -0.11 15.77
CA GLN A 37 5.40 -0.54 16.23
C GLN A 37 4.61 0.61 16.87
N GLN A 38 3.46 0.91 16.27
CA GLN A 38 2.47 1.85 16.82
C GLN A 38 1.25 1.07 17.27
N CYS A 39 0.74 1.38 18.47
CA CYS A 39 -0.43 0.73 19.03
C CYS A 39 -1.56 1.74 19.21
N TYR A 40 -2.71 1.42 18.62
CA TYR A 40 -3.93 2.21 18.69
C TYR A 40 -4.91 1.55 19.66
N GLN A 41 -5.34 2.33 20.64
CA GLN A 41 -6.34 1.90 21.61
C GLN A 41 -7.74 2.05 21.01
N GLY A 42 -8.51 0.98 21.02
CA GLY A 42 -9.91 0.97 20.63
C GLY A 42 -10.84 0.93 21.86
N LYS A 43 -12.12 0.69 21.61
CA LYS A 43 -13.13 0.58 22.69
C LYS A 43 -13.02 -0.75 23.42
N PHE A 44 -13.56 -0.82 24.63
CA PHE A 44 -13.69 -2.06 25.41
C PHE A 44 -12.36 -2.78 25.68
N GLY A 45 -11.25 -2.04 25.76
CA GLY A 45 -9.92 -2.62 26.00
C GLY A 45 -9.30 -3.30 24.79
N SER A 46 -9.84 -3.09 23.58
CA SER A 46 -9.19 -3.55 22.35
C SER A 46 -7.94 -2.72 22.06
N THR A 47 -6.89 -3.36 21.56
CA THR A 47 -5.68 -2.70 21.05
C THR A 47 -5.34 -3.27 19.68
N PHE A 48 -4.94 -2.41 18.74
CA PHE A 48 -4.39 -2.81 17.46
C PHE A 48 -2.99 -2.24 17.33
N CYS A 49 -1.98 -3.10 17.28
CA CYS A 49 -0.59 -2.72 17.05
C CYS A 49 -0.20 -3.06 15.62
N VAL A 50 0.56 -2.18 14.98
CA VAL A 50 1.10 -2.38 13.63
C VAL A 50 2.52 -1.86 13.56
N ALA A 51 3.39 -2.59 12.87
CA ALA A 51 4.72 -2.13 12.48
C ALA A 51 4.87 -2.34 10.98
N SER A 52 5.66 -1.50 10.31
CA SER A 52 5.88 -1.65 8.87
C SER A 52 7.30 -1.27 8.48
N THR A 53 7.82 -1.96 7.48
CA THR A 53 9.15 -1.76 6.90
C THR A 53 9.08 -1.94 5.41
N GLY A 54 9.85 -1.17 4.67
CA GLY A 54 9.86 -1.25 3.23
C GLY A 54 10.72 -0.17 2.61
N GLU A 55 10.58 -0.05 1.30
CA GLU A 55 11.30 0.93 0.51
C GLU A 55 10.36 1.49 -0.57
N GLU A 56 10.60 2.74 -0.95
CA GLU A 56 9.95 3.39 -2.07
C GLU A 56 11.00 4.05 -2.95
N ASN A 57 10.93 3.81 -4.25
CA ASN A 57 11.72 4.48 -5.26
C ASN A 57 10.81 5.36 -6.09
N VAL A 58 11.14 6.65 -6.23
CA VAL A 58 10.40 7.60 -7.05
C VAL A 58 11.34 8.17 -8.09
N VAL A 59 10.94 8.13 -9.36
CA VAL A 59 11.67 8.68 -10.50
C VAL A 59 10.78 9.68 -11.20
N GLN A 60 11.24 10.92 -11.32
CA GLN A 60 10.63 11.91 -12.19
C GLN A 60 11.54 12.15 -13.39
N THR A 61 10.99 12.00 -14.59
CA THR A 61 11.71 12.27 -15.85
C THR A 61 11.81 13.78 -16.12
N PRO A 62 12.71 14.24 -17.00
CA PRO A 62 12.75 15.66 -17.41
C PRO A 62 11.49 16.11 -18.12
N SER A 63 10.78 15.18 -18.77
CA SER A 63 9.45 15.37 -19.32
C SER A 63 8.35 15.36 -18.25
N GLY A 64 8.71 15.35 -16.96
CA GLY A 64 7.87 15.45 -15.77
C GLY A 64 6.92 14.28 -15.49
N ASN A 65 6.90 13.23 -16.33
CA ASN A 65 6.30 11.94 -15.95
C ASN A 65 6.97 11.41 -14.69
N LEU A 66 6.17 10.81 -13.80
CA LEU A 66 6.63 10.25 -12.53
C LEU A 66 6.32 8.75 -12.50
N SER A 67 7.31 7.95 -12.15
CA SER A 67 7.11 6.55 -11.80
C SER A 67 7.50 6.31 -10.36
N ALA A 68 6.74 5.50 -9.63
CA ALA A 68 7.12 5.06 -8.30
C ALA A 68 6.99 3.55 -8.17
N GLU A 69 7.87 2.95 -7.37
CA GLU A 69 7.84 1.55 -6.99
C GLU A 69 7.92 1.46 -5.48
N ILE A 70 7.01 0.72 -4.87
CA ILE A 70 6.93 0.53 -3.42
C ILE A 70 6.97 -0.95 -3.12
N ASN A 71 7.73 -1.32 -2.10
CA ASN A 71 7.71 -2.65 -1.52
C ASN A 71 7.63 -2.50 0.00
N VAL A 72 6.49 -2.86 0.57
CA VAL A 72 6.23 -2.72 2.01
C VAL A 72 5.74 -4.03 2.56
N SER A 73 6.29 -4.37 3.73
CA SER A 73 5.79 -5.43 4.60
C SER A 73 5.38 -4.82 5.94
N SER A 74 4.21 -5.22 6.42
CA SER A 74 3.64 -4.82 7.70
C SER A 74 3.33 -6.05 8.54
N SER A 75 3.42 -5.92 9.85
CA SER A 75 2.91 -6.89 10.80
C SER A 75 1.89 -6.22 11.71
N PHE A 76 0.88 -6.97 12.15
CA PHE A 76 -0.12 -6.46 13.07
C PHE A 76 -0.49 -7.47 14.16
N VAL A 77 -0.95 -6.93 15.28
CA VAL A 77 -1.48 -7.68 16.42
C VAL A 77 -2.76 -7.00 16.88
N ALA A 78 -3.86 -7.74 16.92
CA ALA A 78 -5.12 -7.33 17.51
C ALA A 78 -5.31 -8.06 18.85
N SER A 79 -5.56 -7.29 19.91
CA SER A 79 -5.74 -7.80 21.27
C SER A 79 -7.00 -7.23 21.92
N LEU A 80 -7.55 -7.93 22.91
CA LEU A 80 -8.64 -7.48 23.77
C LEU A 80 -8.28 -7.75 25.23
N ASN A 81 -8.25 -6.69 26.05
CA ASN A 81 -7.87 -6.76 27.47
C ASN A 81 -6.51 -7.44 27.71
N GLY A 82 -5.57 -7.26 26.79
CA GLY A 82 -4.23 -7.86 26.83
C GLY A 82 -4.12 -9.26 26.23
N THR A 83 -5.23 -9.92 25.90
CA THR A 83 -5.24 -11.21 25.19
C THR A 83 -5.15 -10.99 23.69
N VAL A 84 -4.19 -11.62 23.03
CA VAL A 84 -4.08 -11.58 21.55
C VAL A 84 -5.23 -12.38 20.94
N LEU A 85 -5.98 -11.74 20.05
CA LEU A 85 -7.09 -12.33 19.30
C LEU A 85 -6.67 -12.69 17.87
N ALA A 86 -5.82 -11.87 17.26
CA ALA A 86 -5.29 -12.13 15.94
C ALA A 86 -3.91 -11.52 15.76
N THR A 87 -3.11 -12.15 14.90
CA THR A 87 -1.84 -11.62 14.41
C THR A 87 -1.78 -11.77 12.91
N GLY A 88 -1.02 -10.95 12.23
CA GLY A 88 -0.86 -11.12 10.80
C GLY A 88 0.25 -10.29 10.20
N THR A 89 0.41 -10.49 8.91
CA THR A 89 1.37 -9.78 8.08
C THR A 89 0.73 -9.41 6.77
N ASP A 90 0.94 -8.19 6.32
CA ASP A 90 0.56 -7.72 5.00
C ASP A 90 1.84 -7.41 4.22
N SER A 91 1.88 -7.77 2.95
CA SER A 91 2.95 -7.38 2.03
C SER A 91 2.32 -6.88 0.75
N PHE A 92 2.76 -5.73 0.26
CA PHE A 92 2.40 -5.31 -1.07
C PHE A 92 3.61 -4.78 -1.82
N GLN A 93 3.65 -5.13 -3.10
CA GLN A 93 4.53 -4.52 -4.08
C GLN A 93 3.66 -3.72 -5.04
N GLU A 94 3.97 -2.45 -5.21
CA GLU A 94 3.26 -1.56 -6.11
C GLU A 94 4.23 -0.92 -7.09
N HIS A 95 3.79 -0.71 -8.31
CA HIS A 95 4.41 0.23 -9.22
C HIS A 95 3.34 1.11 -9.85
N VAL A 96 3.68 2.36 -10.15
CA VAL A 96 2.79 3.35 -10.72
C VAL A 96 3.55 4.23 -11.71
N LEU A 97 2.84 4.70 -12.74
CA LEU A 97 3.30 5.65 -13.73
C LEU A 97 2.24 6.74 -13.92
N TYR A 98 2.58 7.97 -13.56
CA TYR A 98 1.75 9.15 -13.73
C TYR A 98 2.24 10.01 -14.90
N THR A 99 1.29 10.64 -15.57
CA THR A 99 1.56 11.69 -16.56
C THR A 99 2.03 12.98 -15.88
N ILE A 100 2.61 13.90 -16.67
CA ILE A 100 3.27 15.15 -16.24
C ILE A 100 2.46 16.05 -15.27
N GLU A 101 1.14 15.89 -15.21
CA GLU A 101 0.24 16.72 -14.39
C GLU A 101 -0.33 15.99 -13.18
N PHE A 102 0.03 14.71 -12.96
CA PHE A 102 -0.56 13.87 -11.90
C PHE A 102 -2.08 13.76 -11.97
N THR A 103 -2.68 14.02 -13.13
CA THR A 103 -4.13 13.95 -13.35
C THR A 103 -4.56 12.55 -13.78
N VAL A 104 -3.64 11.80 -14.41
CA VAL A 104 -3.89 10.45 -14.90
C VAL A 104 -2.80 9.50 -14.40
N LEU A 105 -3.22 8.42 -13.75
CA LEU A 105 -2.40 7.22 -13.57
C LEU A 105 -2.45 6.44 -14.89
N GLN A 106 -1.37 6.51 -15.65
CA GLN A 106 -1.27 5.86 -16.96
C GLN A 106 -1.27 4.35 -16.81
N GLU A 107 -0.49 3.84 -15.86
CA GLU A 107 -0.35 2.42 -15.55
C GLU A 107 0.00 2.29 -14.06
N GLY A 108 -0.53 1.27 -13.40
CA GLY A 108 -0.02 0.84 -12.11
C GLY A 108 -0.47 -0.55 -11.77
N ALA A 109 0.36 -1.31 -11.06
CA ALA A 109 -0.02 -2.62 -10.57
C ALA A 109 0.37 -2.80 -9.11
N ILE A 110 -0.45 -3.58 -8.41
CA ILE A 110 -0.25 -3.96 -7.01
C ILE A 110 -0.29 -5.48 -6.94
N HIS A 111 0.72 -6.09 -6.36
CA HIS A 111 0.68 -7.45 -5.83
C HIS A 111 0.52 -7.38 -4.32
N GLU A 112 -0.61 -7.82 -3.78
CA GLU A 112 -0.90 -7.82 -2.35
C GLU A 112 -1.01 -9.26 -1.84
N THR A 113 -0.40 -9.52 -0.68
CA THR A 113 -0.64 -10.71 0.13
C THR A 113 -0.86 -10.31 1.58
N SER A 114 -1.91 -10.83 2.19
CA SER A 114 -2.26 -10.62 3.59
C SER A 114 -2.45 -11.98 4.27
N VAL A 115 -1.80 -12.18 5.40
CA VAL A 115 -1.91 -13.40 6.22
C VAL A 115 -2.39 -12.98 7.60
N ALA A 116 -3.45 -13.63 8.08
CA ALA A 116 -4.01 -13.40 9.41
C ALA A 116 -4.30 -14.72 10.11
N THR A 117 -3.85 -14.86 11.36
CA THR A 117 -4.13 -15.99 12.22
C THR A 117 -5.00 -15.56 13.39
N SER A 118 -6.10 -16.26 13.63
CA SER A 118 -7.01 -16.06 14.76
C SER A 118 -7.59 -17.39 15.21
N ASP A 119 -7.63 -17.63 16.53
CA ASP A 119 -8.13 -18.87 17.12
C ASP A 119 -7.56 -20.17 16.50
N GLY A 120 -6.28 -20.12 16.10
CA GLY A 120 -5.58 -21.25 15.48
C GLY A 120 -5.85 -21.46 13.99
N VAL A 121 -6.76 -20.69 13.38
CA VAL A 121 -7.03 -20.69 11.94
C VAL A 121 -6.20 -19.62 11.28
N THR A 122 -5.50 -19.95 10.20
CA THR A 122 -4.71 -19.02 9.40
C THR A 122 -5.35 -18.81 8.05
N CYS A 123 -5.70 -17.55 7.74
CA CYS A 123 -6.24 -17.15 6.46
C CYS A 123 -5.20 -16.36 5.67
N THR A 124 -5.08 -16.64 4.37
CA THR A 124 -4.27 -15.91 3.41
C THR A 124 -5.18 -15.34 2.33
N PHE A 125 -5.05 -14.04 2.11
CA PHE A 125 -5.58 -13.33 0.95
C PHE A 125 -4.42 -12.98 0.03
N SER A 126 -4.59 -13.17 -1.28
CA SER A 126 -3.67 -12.64 -2.28
C SER A 126 -4.46 -12.06 -3.44
N ALA A 127 -3.98 -10.98 -4.04
CA ALA A 127 -4.56 -10.39 -5.23
C ALA A 127 -3.51 -9.62 -6.04
N ASP A 128 -3.68 -9.66 -7.36
CA ASP A 128 -3.04 -8.73 -8.28
C ASP A 128 -4.08 -7.72 -8.77
N ILE A 129 -3.70 -6.46 -8.79
CA ILE A 129 -4.53 -5.35 -9.27
C ILE A 129 -3.73 -4.66 -10.35
N HIS A 130 -4.34 -4.43 -11.50
CA HIS A 130 -3.73 -3.68 -12.59
C HIS A 130 -4.68 -2.56 -13.02
N VAL A 131 -4.16 -1.34 -13.01
CA VAL A 131 -4.87 -0.11 -13.32
C VAL A 131 -4.25 0.52 -14.55
N THR A 132 -5.07 0.90 -15.52
CA THR A 132 -4.61 1.59 -16.73
C THR A 132 -5.52 2.75 -17.06
N GLY A 133 -4.91 3.89 -17.39
CA GLY A 133 -5.60 5.11 -17.80
C GLY A 133 -6.64 5.62 -16.79
N LEU A 134 -6.31 5.59 -15.50
CA LEU A 134 -7.21 6.08 -14.45
C LEU A 134 -7.07 7.60 -14.32
N ASP A 135 -8.12 8.31 -14.71
CA ASP A 135 -8.31 9.72 -14.41
C ASP A 135 -8.63 9.89 -12.91
N LEU A 136 -7.74 10.56 -12.18
CA LEU A 136 -7.85 10.70 -10.73
C LEU A 136 -8.94 11.69 -10.30
N ALA A 137 -9.34 12.62 -11.18
CA ALA A 137 -10.37 13.60 -10.89
C ALA A 137 -11.78 13.01 -11.02
N THR A 138 -11.97 12.13 -12.00
CA THR A 138 -13.27 11.48 -12.28
C THR A 138 -13.37 10.07 -11.69
N GLY A 139 -12.24 9.45 -11.33
CA GLY A 139 -12.18 8.05 -10.91
C GLY A 139 -12.46 7.06 -12.05
N THR A 140 -12.40 7.50 -13.31
CA THR A 140 -12.70 6.67 -14.48
C THR A 140 -11.42 6.09 -15.06
N GLY A 141 -11.40 4.78 -15.28
CA GLY A 141 -10.26 4.06 -15.85
C GLY A 141 -10.56 2.58 -15.98
N HIS A 142 -9.56 1.79 -16.33
CA HIS A 142 -9.67 0.33 -16.35
C HIS A 142 -8.95 -0.26 -15.14
N ILE A 143 -9.69 -0.99 -14.31
CA ILE A 143 -9.17 -1.69 -13.14
C ILE A 143 -9.45 -3.18 -13.33
N GLN A 144 -8.40 -3.98 -13.34
CA GLN A 144 -8.46 -5.42 -13.46
C GLN A 144 -7.94 -6.07 -12.17
N TYR A 145 -8.66 -7.08 -11.71
CA TYR A 145 -8.21 -7.94 -10.61
C TYR A 145 -7.88 -9.33 -11.19
N SER A 146 -6.73 -9.88 -10.83
CA SER A 146 -6.29 -11.22 -11.21
C SER A 146 -5.65 -11.94 -10.03
N ASN A 147 -5.51 -13.27 -10.14
CA ASN A 147 -4.90 -14.12 -9.10
C ASN A 147 -5.49 -13.90 -7.70
N VAL A 148 -6.77 -13.52 -7.64
CA VAL A 148 -7.48 -13.26 -6.38
C VAL A 148 -7.77 -14.59 -5.69
N SER A 149 -7.25 -14.75 -4.47
CA SER A 149 -7.48 -15.93 -3.67
C SER A 149 -7.71 -15.59 -2.21
N PHE A 150 -8.50 -16.43 -1.54
CA PHE A 150 -8.71 -16.39 -0.10
C PHE A 150 -8.78 -17.83 0.41
N VAL A 151 -7.84 -18.22 1.26
CA VAL A 151 -7.70 -19.60 1.75
C VAL A 151 -7.52 -19.56 3.25
N CYS A 152 -8.26 -20.36 4.01
CA CYS A 152 -8.06 -20.54 5.45
C CYS A 152 -7.75 -22.01 5.75
N VAL A 153 -6.75 -22.24 6.60
CA VAL A 153 -6.30 -23.55 7.07
C VAL A 153 -6.16 -23.61 8.58
#